data_AF-A0A8J2KBS1-F1
#
_entry.id   AF-A0A8J2KBS1-F1
#
_cell.length_a   1.000
_cell.length_b   1.000
_cell.length_c   1.000
_cell.angle_alpha   90.00
_cell.angle_beta   90.00
_cell.angle_gamma   90.00
#
_symmetry.space_group_name_H-M   'P 1'
#
loop_
_entity.id
_entity.type
_entity.pdbx_description
1 polymer ?
#
loop_
_entity_poly.entity_id
_entity_poly.type
_entity_poly.pdbx_seq_one_letter_code
_entity_poly.pdbx_strand_id
1 'polypeptide(L)' 'MRREVLLSLWLPFFLTEALAGTLKFVLEPEDTIVPKGGNVFLNCAARGDGQAKISWKKDRTLLTFDSDGHR' A
#
# COMPACT_ATOMS: atom_id res chain seq x y z
N MET A 1 -35.76 19.15 -38.40
CA MET A 1 -35.57 17.84 -37.75
C MET A 1 -34.44 17.09 -38.43
N ARG A 2 -33.23 17.09 -37.84
CA ARG A 2 -32.20 16.07 -38.09
C ARG A 2 -31.59 15.78 -36.72
N ARG A 3 -31.96 14.64 -36.15
CA ARG A 3 -31.68 14.22 -34.77
C ARG A 3 -30.43 13.33 -34.80
N GLU A 4 -29.22 13.90 -34.78
CA GLU A 4 -27.99 13.08 -34.93
C GLU A 4 -26.80 13.58 -34.09
N VAL A 5 -27.00 14.43 -33.06
CA VAL A 5 -25.87 15.00 -32.27
C VAL A 5 -25.81 14.45 -30.83
N LEU A 6 -26.64 13.48 -30.47
CA LEU A 6 -26.78 13.01 -29.07
C LEU A 6 -25.83 11.87 -28.66
N LEU A 7 -25.03 11.30 -29.56
CA LEU A 7 -24.13 10.18 -29.24
C LEU A 7 -22.65 10.57 -29.05
N SER A 8 -22.23 11.77 -29.48
CA SER A 8 -20.82 12.18 -29.43
C SER A 8 -20.41 12.91 -28.15
N LEU A 9 -21.36 13.38 -27.33
CA LEU A 9 -21.08 14.13 -26.09
C LEU A 9 -21.04 13.26 -24.82
N TRP A 10 -21.28 11.95 -24.95
CA TRP A 10 -21.17 10.99 -23.83
C TRP A 10 -19.85 10.20 -23.81
N LEU A 11 -19.02 10.34 -24.86
CA LEU A 11 -17.73 9.66 -24.95
C LEU A 11 -16.61 10.20 -24.02
N PRO A 12 -16.56 11.48 -23.61
CA PRO A 12 -15.51 11.91 -22.67
C PRO A 12 -15.84 11.56 -21.22
N PHE A 13 -17.10 11.24 -20.90
CA PHE A 13 -17.53 10.94 -19.53
C PHE A 13 -17.12 9.52 -19.09
N PHE A 14 -17.13 8.56 -20.01
CA PHE A 14 -16.80 7.17 -19.70
C PHE A 14 -15.30 6.85 -19.71
N LEU A 15 -14.41 7.79 -20.06
CA LEU A 15 -12.98 7.53 -20.25
C LEU A 15 -12.06 8.16 -19.18
N THR A 16 -12.58 8.55 -18.02
CA THR A 16 -11.81 9.31 -17.01
C THR A 16 -11.70 8.66 -15.62
N GLU A 17 -12.05 7.39 -15.45
CA GLU A 17 -11.84 6.69 -14.17
C GLU A 17 -10.91 5.49 -14.32
N ALA A 18 -9.61 5.73 -14.34
CA ALA A 18 -8.63 4.67 -14.07
C ALA A 18 -7.25 5.23 -13.70
N LEU A 19 -7.14 6.01 -12.62
CA LEU A 19 -5.84 6.32 -11.99
C LEU A 19 -5.93 6.35 -10.45
N ALA A 20 -6.91 5.66 -9.87
CA ALA A 20 -6.93 5.44 -8.42
C ALA A 20 -6.01 4.25 -8.08
N GLY A 21 -4.74 4.55 -7.84
CA GLY A 21 -3.76 3.55 -7.42
C GLY A 21 -4.09 2.90 -6.09
N THR A 22 -4.09 1.56 -6.05
CA THR A 22 -4.40 0.82 -4.82
C THR A 22 -3.11 0.48 -4.07
N LEU A 23 -3.01 0.97 -2.82
CA LEU A 23 -2.00 0.50 -1.88
C LEU A 23 -2.51 -0.81 -1.26
N LYS A 24 -1.74 -1.88 -1.41
CA LYS A 24 -2.09 -3.19 -0.86
C LYS A 24 -0.88 -3.93 -0.32
N PHE A 25 -1.14 -4.80 0.64
CA PHE A 25 -0.17 -5.79 1.07
C PHE A 25 -0.01 -6.87 -0.02
N VAL A 26 1.24 -7.24 -0.26
CA VAL A 26 1.64 -8.42 -1.03
C VAL A 26 1.96 -9.56 -0.07
N LEU A 27 2.49 -9.22 1.11
CA LEU A 27 2.74 -10.12 2.22
C LEU A 27 2.38 -9.39 3.50
N GLU A 28 1.43 -9.94 4.26
CA GLU A 28 1.03 -9.44 5.56
C GLU A 28 1.83 -10.11 6.67
N PRO A 29 2.17 -9.39 7.75
CA PRO A 29 2.79 -9.99 8.92
C PRO A 29 1.81 -10.91 9.65
N GLU A 30 2.32 -11.99 10.20
CA GLU A 30 1.52 -12.99 10.94
C GLU A 30 1.69 -12.83 12.45
N ASP A 31 0.59 -13.03 13.17
CA ASP A 31 0.59 -13.11 14.63
C ASP A 31 1.42 -14.32 15.08
N THR A 32 2.51 -14.06 15.81
CA THR A 32 3.48 -15.08 16.20
C THR A 32 3.70 -15.07 17.71
N ILE A 33 3.63 -16.24 18.34
CA ILE A 33 3.96 -16.43 19.76
C ILE A 33 5.43 -16.82 19.88
N VAL A 34 6.22 -16.03 20.63
CA VAL A 34 7.64 -16.32 20.89
C VAL A 34 7.93 -16.43 22.38
N PRO A 35 8.86 -17.31 22.81
CA PRO A 35 9.32 -17.35 24.19
C PRO A 35 9.93 -16.03 24.63
N LYS A 36 9.88 -15.74 25.93
CA LYS A 36 10.55 -14.57 26.51
C LYS A 36 12.05 -14.60 26.18
N GLY A 37 12.55 -13.52 25.57
CA GLY A 37 13.95 -13.40 25.14
C GLY A 37 14.27 -14.05 23.79
N GLY A 38 13.27 -14.65 23.12
CA GLY A 38 13.41 -15.14 21.75
C GLY A 38 13.27 -14.04 20.70
N ASN A 39 13.68 -14.35 19.47
CA ASN A 39 13.56 -13.46 18.32
C ASN A 39 12.31 -13.79 17.50
N VAL A 40 11.74 -12.77 16.85
CA VAL A 40 10.59 -12.90 15.92
C VAL A 40 10.91 -12.21 14.61
N PHE A 41 10.45 -12.79 13.50
CA PHE A 41 10.50 -12.18 12.17
C PHE A 41 9.09 -11.81 11.74
N LEU A 42 8.85 -10.51 11.52
CA LEU A 42 7.58 -10.00 11.01
C LEU A 42 7.79 -9.59 9.54
N ASN A 43 7.48 -10.50 8.62
CA ASN A 43 7.65 -10.25 7.20
C ASN A 43 6.54 -9.34 6.68
N CYS A 44 6.88 -8.38 5.82
CA CYS A 44 5.92 -7.48 5.21
C CYS A 44 6.40 -7.05 3.82
N ALA A 45 5.49 -7.05 2.85
CA ALA A 45 5.71 -6.48 1.53
C ALA A 45 4.44 -5.76 1.08
N ALA A 46 4.59 -4.58 0.48
CA ALA A 46 3.47 -3.78 -0.01
C ALA A 46 3.75 -3.30 -1.43
N ARG A 47 2.68 -3.13 -2.19
CA ARG A 47 2.70 -2.55 -3.54
C ARG A 47 1.73 -1.39 -3.61
N GLY A 48 2.16 -0.31 -4.25
CA GLY A 48 1.30 0.79 -4.67
C GLY A 48 1.79 1.33 -6.01
N ASP A 49 1.09 2.33 -6.52
CA ASP A 49 1.43 2.96 -7.81
C ASP A 49 2.74 3.76 -7.76
N GLY A 50 3.25 4.03 -6.56
CA GLY A 50 4.59 4.57 -6.30
C GLY A 50 5.42 3.65 -5.41
N GLN A 51 6.58 4.13 -4.96
CA GLN A 51 7.40 3.40 -3.99
C GLN A 51 6.64 3.27 -2.66
N ALA A 52 6.23 2.05 -2.32
CA ALA A 52 5.62 1.74 -1.04
C ALA A 52 6.68 1.82 0.07
N LYS A 53 6.42 2.60 1.12
CA LYS A 53 7.28 2.71 2.30
C LYS A 53 6.69 1.92 3.45
N ILE A 54 7.48 1.00 4.00
CA ILE A 54 7.09 0.20 5.16
C ILE A 54 7.64 0.88 6.42
N SER A 55 6.81 0.98 7.46
CA SER A 55 7.20 1.51 8.76
C SER A 55 6.54 0.70 9.88
N TRP A 56 7.29 0.42 10.94
CA TRP A 56 6.82 -0.41 12.05
C TRP A 56 6.53 0.42 13.29
N LYS A 57 5.47 0.06 14.02
CA LYS A 57 5.11 0.66 15.30
C LYS A 57 5.03 -0.41 16.38
N LYS A 58 5.48 -0.07 17.58
CA LYS A 58 5.27 -0.87 18.81
C LYS A 58 4.59 0.01 19.85
N ASP A 59 3.48 -0.45 20.40
CA ASP A 59 2.72 0.27 21.43
C ASP A 59 2.37 1.73 21.05
N ARG A 60 2.04 1.94 19.77
CA ARG A 60 1.77 3.24 19.11
C ARG A 60 2.99 4.14 18.89
N THR A 61 4.19 3.68 19.22
CA THR A 61 5.45 4.40 18.99
C THR A 61 6.10 3.93 17.69
N LEU A 62 6.55 4.87 16.85
CA LEU A 62 7.29 4.54 15.64
C LEU A 62 8.65 3.95 16.01
N LEU A 63 8.98 2.79 15.44
CA LEU A 63 10.31 2.22 15.55
C LEU A 63 11.24 2.97 14.60
N THR A 64 12.15 3.74 15.17
CA THR A 64 13.33 4.21 14.45
C THR A 64 14.32 3.07 14.47
N PHE A 65 14.51 2.41 13.32
CA PHE A 65 15.68 1.55 13.14
C PHE A 65 16.85 2.51 13.05
N ASP A 66 17.48 2.79 14.19
CA ASP A 66 18.83 3.31 14.13
C ASP A 66 19.63 2.20 13.45
N SER A 67 20.15 2.49 12.26
CA SER A 67 21.08 1.61 11.60
C SER A 67 22.37 1.67 12.41
N ASP A 68 22.38 1.01 13.57
CA ASP A 68 23.53 1.00 14.45
C ASP A 68 24.59 0.13 13.79
N GLY A 69 25.35 0.75 12.90
CA GLY A 69 26.51 0.22 12.22
C GLY A 69 27.72 0.12 13.14
N HIS A 70 27.55 -0.40 14.36
CA HIS A 70 28.68 -0.80 15.20
C HIS A 70 28.89 -2.31 15.12
N ARG A 71 29.83 -2.63 14.23
CA ARG A 71 30.73 -3.80 14.16
C ARG A 71 30.71 -4.77 15.34
#